data_AF-A0A849FVH2-F1
#
_entry.id   AF-A0A849FVH2-F1
#
_cell.length_a   1.000
_cell.length_b   1.000
_cell.length_c   1.000
_cell.angle_alpha   90.00
_cell.angle_beta   90.00
_cell.angle_gamma   90.00
#
_symmetry.space_group_name_H-M   'P 1'
#
loop_
_entity.id
_entity.type
_entity.pdbx_description
1 polymer ?
#
loop_
_entity_poly.entity_id
_entity_poly.type
_entity_poly.pdbx_seq_one_letter_code
_entity_poly.pdbx_strand_id
1 'polypeptide(L)'
;AQTWHAPIMQAMDRLELILLVGGYAQKWHLGDAAKGGVTRTVANWRDFAPRIFPLPHPSWRNTAWLKRNPWFTDELLPVLKTTVQSALSR
;
A
#
# COMPACT_ATOMS: atom_id res chain seq x y z
N ALA A 1 -0.09 12.34 11.32
CA ALA A 1 -0.03 11.51 12.53
C ALA A 1 1.23 11.83 13.36
N GLN A 2 1.43 13.08 13.79
CA GLN A 2 2.69 13.50 14.41
C GLN A 2 2.87 12.98 15.84
N THR A 3 1.79 12.83 16.60
CA THR A 3 1.85 12.58 18.05
C THR A 3 2.24 11.15 18.42
N TRP A 4 1.70 10.14 17.71
CA TRP A 4 1.79 8.73 18.16
C TRP A 4 2.43 7.79 17.15
N HIS A 5 2.58 8.20 15.89
CA HIS A 5 2.98 7.29 14.83
C HIS A 5 4.42 6.80 14.99
N ALA A 6 5.38 7.72 15.18
CA ALA A 6 6.79 7.37 15.35
C ALA A 6 7.04 6.41 16.53
N PRO A 7 6.55 6.67 17.76
CA PRO A 7 6.79 5.75 18.88
C PRO A 7 6.13 4.38 18.68
N ILE A 8 4.94 4.33 18.07
CA ILE A 8 4.27 3.06 17.76
C ILE A 8 5.08 2.26 16.72
N MET A 9 5.53 2.90 15.64
CA MET A 9 6.34 2.23 14.61
C MET A 9 7.69 1.75 15.14
N GLN A 10 8.31 2.49 16.06
CA GLN A 10 9.56 2.06 16.71
C GLN A 10 9.36 0.86 17.65
N ALA A 11 8.19 0.76 18.30
CA ALA A 11 7.86 -0.36 19.17
C ALA A 11 7.47 -1.64 18.42
N MET A 12 7.13 -1.55 17.12
CA MET A 12 6.80 -2.70 16.27
C MET A 12 8.07 -3.20 15.54
N ASP A 13 8.84 -4.04 16.21
CA ASP A 13 10.16 -4.53 15.77
C ASP A 13 10.11 -5.56 14.63
N ARG A 14 8.97 -6.22 14.41
CA ARG A 14 8.78 -7.30 13.42
C ARG A 14 7.83 -6.93 12.27
N LEU A 15 7.84 -5.68 11.83
CA LEU A 15 7.07 -5.27 10.65
C LEU A 15 7.70 -5.78 9.35
N GLU A 16 7.14 -6.88 8.84
CA GLU A 16 7.55 -7.50 7.58
C GLU A 16 6.81 -6.93 6.36
N LEU A 17 5.57 -6.48 6.54
CA LEU A 17 4.70 -5.99 5.48
C LEU A 17 3.89 -4.78 5.95
N ILE A 18 3.87 -3.72 5.13
CA ILE A 18 3.12 -2.49 5.39
C ILE A 18 2.17 -2.21 4.23
N LEU A 19 0.87 -2.11 4.52
CA LEU A 19 -0.17 -1.82 3.53
C LEU A 19 -0.62 -0.36 3.66
N LEU A 20 -0.29 0.48 2.68
CA LEU A 20 -0.62 1.91 2.68
C LEU A 20 -1.94 2.14 1.96
N VAL A 21 -3.03 2.10 2.72
CA VAL A 21 -4.39 2.20 2.17
C VAL A 21 -4.83 3.66 2.05
N GLY A 22 -4.97 4.12 0.80
CA GLY A 22 -5.45 5.46 0.47
C GLY A 22 -4.39 6.55 0.48
N GLY A 23 -4.74 7.71 -0.10
CA GLY A 23 -3.78 8.78 -0.39
C GLY A 23 -3.14 9.43 0.85
N TYR A 24 -3.83 9.45 1.99
CA TYR A 24 -3.26 10.00 3.23
C TYR A 24 -2.12 9.13 3.77
N ALA A 25 -2.31 7.81 3.82
CA ALA A 25 -1.26 6.88 4.23
C ALA A 25 -0.07 6.95 3.26
N GLN A 26 -0.35 6.94 1.95
CA GLN A 26 0.68 7.05 0.91
C GLN A 26 1.51 8.33 1.06
N LYS A 27 0.86 9.50 1.20
CA LYS A 27 1.57 10.78 1.38
C LYS A 27 2.41 10.81 2.64
N TRP A 28 1.88 10.26 3.74
CA TRP A 28 2.59 10.25 5.02
C TRP A 28 3.85 9.38 4.98
N HIS A 29 3.76 8.17 4.41
CA HIS A 29 4.85 7.20 4.44
C HIS A 29 5.83 7.31 3.26
N LEU A 30 5.35 7.72 2.08
CA LEU A 30 6.17 7.75 0.85
C LEU A 30 6.60 9.16 0.44
N GLY A 31 6.05 10.21 1.08
CA GLY A 31 6.39 11.60 0.82
C GLY A 31 6.30 11.95 -0.67
N ASP A 32 7.43 12.32 -1.24
CA ASP A 32 7.56 12.76 -2.64
C ASP A 32 7.14 11.70 -3.65
N ALA A 33 7.35 10.42 -3.34
CA ALA A 33 6.94 9.33 -4.20
C ALA A 33 5.41 9.21 -4.34
N ALA A 34 4.64 9.81 -3.42
CA ALA A 34 3.17 9.87 -3.47
C ALA A 34 2.61 11.19 -4.06
N LYS A 35 3.45 12.14 -4.50
CA LYS A 35 3.00 13.42 -5.07
C LYS A 35 2.13 13.27 -6.33
N GLY A 36 2.27 12.14 -7.03
CA GLY A 36 1.48 11.80 -8.22
C GLY A 36 0.02 11.41 -7.97
N GLY A 37 -0.42 11.35 -6.71
CA GLY A 37 -1.75 10.90 -6.34
C GLY A 37 -1.89 9.37 -6.31
N VAL A 38 -3.06 8.89 -5.86
CA VAL A 38 -3.27 7.46 -5.54
C VAL A 38 -2.99 6.56 -6.75
N THR A 39 -3.57 6.85 -7.92
CA THR A 39 -3.42 5.99 -9.10
C THR A 39 -1.96 5.81 -9.48
N ARG A 40 -1.19 6.90 -9.59
CA ARG A 40 0.23 6.83 -9.98
C ARG A 40 1.06 6.12 -8.93
N THR A 41 0.80 6.39 -7.65
CA THR A 41 1.52 5.75 -6.55
C THR A 41 1.26 4.24 -6.52
N VAL A 42 0.01 3.82 -6.70
CA VAL A 42 -0.37 2.40 -6.77
C VAL A 42 0.18 1.74 -8.03
N ALA A 43 0.22 2.43 -9.18
CA ALA A 43 0.80 1.88 -10.41
C ALA A 43 2.30 1.56 -10.25
N ASN A 44 3.02 2.36 -9.45
CA ASN A 44 4.43 2.17 -9.15
C ASN A 44 4.68 1.23 -7.94
N TRP A 45 3.73 0.36 -7.59
CA TRP A 45 3.83 -0.50 -6.40
C TRP A 45 5.11 -1.35 -6.35
N ARG A 46 5.68 -1.70 -7.51
CA ARG A 46 6.90 -2.51 -7.63
C ARG A 46 8.14 -1.80 -7.05
N ASP A 47 8.15 -0.47 -6.99
CA ASP A 47 9.24 0.31 -6.42
C ASP A 47 9.32 0.18 -4.88
N PHE A 48 8.22 -0.25 -4.24
CA PHE A 48 8.09 -0.33 -2.78
C PHE A 48 7.95 -1.77 -2.26
N ALA A 49 7.60 -2.70 -3.14
CA ALA A 49 7.49 -4.13 -2.85
C ALA A 49 8.86 -4.75 -2.53
N PRO A 50 8.92 -5.88 -1.80
CA PRO A 50 7.79 -6.60 -1.18
C PRO A 50 7.40 -6.04 0.20
N ARG A 51 8.13 -5.04 0.72
CA ARG A 51 7.92 -4.56 2.10
C ARG A 51 6.71 -3.65 2.24
N ILE A 52 6.43 -2.84 1.21
CA ILE A 52 5.37 -1.83 1.24
C ILE A 52 4.49 -1.98 0.01
N PHE A 53 3.17 -1.96 0.20
CA PHE A 53 2.21 -1.92 -0.91
C PHE A 53 1.28 -0.71 -0.76
N PRO A 54 1.38 0.29 -1.67
CA PRO A 54 0.35 1.32 -1.78
C PRO A 54 -0.91 0.74 -2.40
N LEU A 55 -2.06 0.95 -1.74
CA LEU A 55 -3.35 0.45 -2.17
C LEU A 55 -4.37 1.58 -2.26
N PRO A 56 -5.33 1.52 -3.21
CA PRO A 56 -6.47 2.42 -3.16
C PRO A 56 -7.36 2.08 -1.95
N HIS A 57 -8.22 3.01 -1.54
CA HIS A 57 -9.14 2.74 -0.44
C HIS A 57 -10.22 1.71 -0.85
N PRO A 58 -10.55 0.69 -0.02
CA PRO A 58 -11.51 -0.37 -0.36
C PRO A 58 -12.98 0.08 -0.30
N SER A 59 -13.28 1.34 -0.59
CA SER A 59 -14.66 1.85 -0.63
C SER A 59 -15.34 1.44 -1.94
N TRP A 60 -16.64 1.21 -1.91
CA TRP A 60 -17.48 1.00 -3.11
C TRP A 60 -17.30 2.11 -4.15
N ARG A 61 -16.94 3.34 -3.72
CA ARG A 61 -16.63 4.47 -4.61
C ARG A 61 -15.43 4.20 -5.53
N ASN A 62 -14.61 3.22 -5.20
CA ASN A 62 -13.44 2.82 -5.97
C ASN A 62 -13.75 1.79 -7.08
N THR A 63 -14.99 1.32 -7.21
CA THR A 63 -15.39 0.34 -8.23
C THR A 63 -15.06 0.82 -9.66
N ALA A 64 -15.35 2.08 -9.97
CA ALA A 64 -15.05 2.66 -11.28
C ALA A 64 -13.54 2.84 -11.52
N TRP A 65 -12.75 2.96 -10.45
CA TRP A 65 -11.29 3.00 -10.55
C TRP A 65 -10.74 1.61 -10.90
N LEU A 66 -11.23 0.55 -10.22
CA LEU A 66 -10.82 -0.83 -10.50
C LEU A 66 -11.11 -1.22 -11.95
N LYS A 67 -12.29 -0.88 -12.47
CA LYS A 67 -12.64 -1.13 -13.88
C LYS A 67 -11.71 -0.44 -14.87
N ARG A 68 -11.16 0.72 -14.52
CA ARG A 68 -10.23 1.49 -15.37
C ARG A 68 -8.77 1.08 -15.21
N ASN A 69 -8.46 0.30 -14.17
CA ASN A 69 -7.10 -0.11 -13.81
C ASN A 69 -7.05 -1.63 -13.60
N PRO A 70 -7.32 -2.43 -14.66
CA PRO A 70 -7.40 -3.89 -14.53
C PRO A 70 -6.09 -4.51 -14.03
N TRP A 71 -4.95 -3.90 -14.34
CA TRP A 71 -3.62 -4.26 -13.82
C TRP A 71 -3.55 -4.34 -12.29
N PHE A 72 -4.42 -3.63 -11.55
CA PHE A 72 -4.48 -3.77 -10.11
C PHE A 72 -4.84 -5.21 -9.71
N THR A 73 -5.87 -5.76 -10.35
CA THR A 73 -6.34 -7.12 -10.06
C THR A 73 -5.47 -8.17 -10.73
N ASP A 74 -4.99 -7.89 -11.94
CA ASP A 74 -4.29 -8.88 -12.77
C ASP A 74 -2.80 -9.00 -12.40
N GLU A 75 -2.19 -7.93 -11.88
CA GLU A 75 -0.75 -7.90 -11.59
C GLU A 75 -0.42 -7.66 -10.11
N LEU A 76 -1.01 -6.63 -9.48
CA LEU A 76 -0.67 -6.26 -8.10
C LEU A 76 -1.26 -7.28 -7.11
N LEU A 77 -2.56 -7.57 -7.21
CA LEU A 77 -3.25 -8.43 -6.25
C LEU A 77 -2.66 -9.84 -6.11
N PRO A 78 -2.25 -10.55 -7.18
CA PRO A 78 -1.62 -11.86 -7.04
C PRO A 78 -0.34 -11.79 -6.21
N VAL A 79 0.54 -10.82 -6.48
CA VAL A 79 1.81 -10.64 -5.75
C VAL A 79 1.56 -10.25 -4.30
N LEU A 80 0.59 -9.37 -4.05
CA LEU A 80 0.19 -9.01 -2.69
C LEU A 80 -0.33 -10.22 -1.91
N LYS A 81 -1.19 -11.06 -2.52
CA LYS A 81 -1.72 -12.28 -1.87
C LYS A 81 -0.60 -13.22 -1.47
N THR A 82 0.36 -13.49 -2.36
CA THR A 82 1.53 -14.31 -2.04
C THR A 82 2.36 -13.70 -0.91
N THR A 83 2.60 -12.38 -0.96
CA THR A 83 3.38 -11.70 0.08
C THR A 83 2.70 -11.75 1.44
N VAL A 84 1.39 -11.54 1.50
CA VAL A 84 0.59 -11.66 2.73
C VAL A 84 0.65 -13.10 3.27
N GLN A 85 0.49 -14.11 2.41
CA GLN A 85 0.58 -15.51 2.82
C GLN A 85 1.95 -15.84 3.41
N SER A 86 3.03 -15.38 2.78
CA SER A 86 4.39 -15.56 3.29
C SER A 86 4.61 -14.86 4.64
N ALA A 87 4.06 -13.66 4.83
CA ALA A 87 4.17 -12.93 6.10
C ALA A 87 3.37 -13.58 7.24
N LEU A 88 2.25 -14.26 6.93
CA LEU A 88 1.41 -14.95 7.92
C LEU A 88 1.88 -16.37 8.27
N SER A 89 2.73 -16.98 7.44
CA SER A 89 3.18 -18.37 7.62
C SER A 89 4.51 -18.49 8.39
N ARG A 90 4.96 -17.40 9.01
CA ARG A 90 6.18 -17.31 9.82
C ARG A 90 5.82 -17.18 11.29
#